data_AF-A0A7Y2KZ24-F1
#
_entry.id   AF-A0A7Y2KZ24-F1
#
_cell.length_a   1.000
_cell.length_b   1.000
_cell.length_c   1.000
_cell.angle_alpha   90.00
_cell.angle_beta   90.00
_cell.angle_gamma   90.00
#
_symmetry.space_group_name_H-M   'P 1'
#
loop_
_entity.id
_entity.type
_entity.pdbx_description
1 polymer ?
#
loop_
_entity_poly.entity_id
_entity_poly.type
_entity_poly.pdbx_seq_one_letter_code
_entity_poly.pdbx_strand_id
1 'polypeptide(L)'
;MQPSRSQVTERNGLFELEAGTDVLDSPRYNHDMAPTKVHERTWNKWHITALWIGMSICVPTYTLGGVLTAYFGLSVGEALLAIFLANIVVLIP
;
A
#
# COMPACT_ATOMS: atom_id res chain seq x y z
N MET A 1 -12.64 -19.69 26.31
CA MET A 1 -13.51 -20.48 25.42
C MET A 1 -13.48 -19.80 24.06
N GLN A 2 -12.85 -20.42 23.06
CA GLN A 2 -12.76 -19.86 21.69
C GLN A 2 -14.18 -19.87 21.07
N PRO A 3 -14.64 -18.79 20.42
CA PRO A 3 -15.96 -18.78 19.79
C PRO A 3 -16.03 -19.77 18.62
N SER A 4 -17.17 -20.44 18.43
CA SER A 4 -17.36 -21.45 17.36
C SER A 4 -17.44 -20.85 15.95
N ARG A 5 -17.68 -19.53 15.87
CA ARG A 5 -17.87 -18.77 14.63
C ARG A 5 -17.12 -17.46 14.72
N SER A 6 -16.42 -17.11 13.64
CA SER A 6 -15.69 -15.86 13.54
C SER A 6 -16.65 -14.67 13.52
N GLN A 7 -16.34 -13.65 14.30
CA GLN A 7 -17.12 -12.41 14.35
C GLN A 7 -16.25 -11.21 13.96
N VAL A 8 -16.86 -10.26 13.28
CA VAL A 8 -16.23 -8.97 12.98
C VAL A 8 -16.76 -7.95 13.98
N THR A 9 -15.86 -7.36 14.74
CA THR A 9 -16.18 -6.28 15.69
C THR A 9 -15.71 -4.96 15.09
N GLU A 10 -16.59 -3.96 15.07
CA GLU A 10 -16.22 -2.60 14.69
C GLU A 10 -15.70 -1.85 15.92
N ARG A 11 -14.53 -1.22 15.79
CA ARG A 11 -13.97 -0.28 16.77
C ARG A 11 -13.56 0.99 16.06
N ASN A 12 -14.27 2.09 16.33
CA ASN A 12 -13.92 3.44 15.83
C ASN A 12 -13.79 3.51 14.29
N GLY A 13 -14.71 2.87 13.55
CA GLY A 13 -14.66 2.81 12.08
C GLY A 13 -13.61 1.85 11.50
N LEU A 14 -12.89 1.11 12.35
CA LEU A 14 -12.00 0.03 11.96
C LEU A 14 -12.63 -1.32 12.29
N PHE A 15 -12.52 -2.27 11.36
CA PHE A 15 -12.99 -3.64 11.56
C PHE A 15 -11.88 -4.53 12.09
N GLU A 16 -12.20 -5.32 13.11
CA GLU A 16 -11.34 -6.33 13.72
C GLU A 16 -12.01 -7.70 13.64
N LEU A 17 -11.24 -8.73 13.28
CA LEU A 17 -11.74 -10.10 13.22
C LEU A 17 -11.39 -10.83 14.52
N GLU A 18 -12.41 -11.26 15.27
CA GLU A 18 -12.26 -12.25 16.32
C GLU A 18 -12.44 -13.65 15.72
N ALA A 19 -11.31 -14.27 15.38
CA ALA A 19 -11.28 -15.57 14.71
C ALA A 19 -11.80 -16.67 15.66
N GLY A 20 -12.85 -17.36 15.22
CA GLY A 20 -13.39 -18.55 15.86
C GLY A 20 -12.73 -19.84 15.33
N THR A 21 -13.14 -20.98 15.86
CA THR A 21 -12.64 -22.31 15.43
C THR A 21 -12.90 -22.58 13.94
N ASP A 22 -13.92 -21.96 13.35
CA ASP A 22 -14.24 -22.04 11.92
C ASP A 22 -13.12 -21.53 10.99
N VAL A 23 -12.40 -20.48 11.40
CA VAL A 23 -11.27 -19.93 10.64
C VAL A 23 -9.95 -20.51 11.13
N LEU A 24 -9.79 -20.71 12.44
CA LEU A 24 -8.54 -21.20 13.03
C LEU A 24 -8.22 -22.66 12.67
N ASP A 25 -9.24 -23.52 12.54
CA ASP A 25 -9.06 -24.94 12.18
C ASP A 25 -9.00 -25.16 10.66
N SER A 26 -9.09 -24.08 9.87
CA SER A 26 -8.99 -24.16 8.42
C SER A 26 -7.55 -24.48 7.99
N PRO A 27 -7.33 -25.42 7.05
CA PRO A 27 -6.00 -25.70 6.52
C PRO A 27 -5.38 -24.53 5.73
N ARG A 28 -6.13 -23.44 5.51
CA ARG A 28 -5.65 -22.20 4.86
C ARG A 28 -5.32 -21.09 5.86
N TYR A 29 -5.49 -21.34 7.16
CA TYR A 29 -5.15 -20.37 8.18
C TYR A 29 -3.67 -20.47 8.52
N ASN A 30 -2.96 -19.34 8.38
CA ASN A 30 -1.59 -19.18 8.87
C ASN A 30 -1.54 -17.95 9.77
N HIS A 31 -0.71 -18.00 10.81
CA HIS A 31 -0.54 -16.89 11.74
C HIS A 31 0.02 -15.63 11.05
N ASP A 32 0.89 -15.78 10.04
CA ASP A 32 1.43 -14.64 9.29
C ASP A 32 0.39 -13.97 8.38
N MET A 33 -0.66 -14.70 8.02
CA MET A 33 -1.77 -14.18 7.22
C MET A 33 -2.94 -13.70 8.10
N ALA A 34 -2.82 -13.82 9.42
CA ALA A 34 -3.87 -13.40 10.33
C ALA A 34 -4.12 -11.88 10.19
N PRO A 35 -5.39 -11.43 10.19
CA PRO A 35 -5.69 -10.01 10.10
C PRO A 35 -5.06 -9.22 11.25
N THR A 36 -4.40 -8.11 10.91
CA THR A 36 -3.81 -7.22 11.91
C THR A 36 -4.88 -6.56 12.76
N LYS A 37 -4.74 -6.70 14.08
CA LYS A 37 -5.65 -6.14 15.08
C LYS A 37 -5.53 -4.63 15.15
N VAL A 38 -6.56 -3.96 15.67
CA VAL A 38 -6.58 -2.48 15.71
C VAL A 38 -5.43 -1.93 16.56
N HIS A 39 -5.08 -2.61 17.65
CA HIS A 39 -3.97 -2.19 18.52
C HIS A 39 -2.58 -2.41 17.92
N GLU A 40 -2.44 -3.27 16.91
CA GLU A 40 -1.18 -3.56 16.22
C GLU A 40 -0.90 -2.55 15.09
N ARG A 41 -1.89 -1.73 14.71
CA ARG A 41 -1.77 -0.71 13.66
C ARG A 41 -1.07 0.54 14.19
N THR A 42 0.26 0.50 14.18
CA THR A 42 1.13 1.61 14.65
C THR A 42 1.46 2.63 13.57
N TRP A 43 1.03 2.40 12.33
CA TRP A 43 1.36 3.26 11.19
C TRP A 43 0.47 4.49 11.16
N ASN A 44 1.08 5.65 11.39
CA ASN A 44 0.42 6.94 11.20
C ASN A 44 0.53 7.37 9.72
N LYS A 45 -0.14 8.49 9.39
CA LYS A 45 -0.10 9.05 8.03
C LYS A 45 1.33 9.37 7.57
N TRP A 46 2.22 9.79 8.46
CA TRP A 46 3.62 10.09 8.14
C TRP A 46 4.43 8.85 7.79
N HIS A 47 4.22 7.73 8.49
CA HIS A 47 4.86 6.46 8.17
C HIS A 47 4.46 6.00 6.76
N ILE A 48 3.17 6.13 6.43
CA ILE A 48 2.66 5.79 5.09
C ILE A 48 3.24 6.73 4.03
N THR A 49 3.28 8.05 4.27
CA THR A 49 3.87 9.02 3.34
C THR A 49 5.36 8.75 3.12
N ALA A 50 6.12 8.47 4.19
CA ALA A 50 7.55 8.17 4.09
C ALA A 50 7.81 6.89 3.28
N LEU A 51 7.01 5.84 3.51
CA LEU A 51 7.06 4.62 2.71
C LEU A 51 6.77 4.91 1.23
N TRP A 52 5.73 5.69 0.95
CA TRP A 52 5.35 6.04 -0.43
C TRP A 52 6.46 6.80 -1.18
N ILE A 53 7.11 7.77 -0.52
CA ILE A 53 8.26 8.48 -1.10
C ILE A 53 9.41 7.50 -1.37
N GLY A 54 9.71 6.62 -0.40
CA GLY A 54 10.74 5.60 -0.55
C GLY A 54 10.50 4.64 -1.71
N MET A 55 9.25 4.24 -1.94
CA MET A 55 8.88 3.40 -3.10
C MET A 55 8.93 4.17 -4.42
N SER A 56 8.63 5.48 -4.41
CA SER A 56 8.64 6.32 -5.61
C SER A 56 10.06 6.62 -6.11
N ILE A 57 11.04 6.64 -5.21
CA ILE A 57 12.46 6.80 -5.52
C ILE A 57 13.04 5.42 -5.86
N CYS A 58 13.10 5.11 -7.15
CA CYS A 58 13.69 3.87 -7.62
C CYS A 58 14.45 4.07 -8.94
N VAL A 59 15.28 3.08 -9.28
CA VAL A 59 16.10 3.10 -10.51
C VAL A 59 15.26 3.38 -11.77
N PRO A 60 14.08 2.76 -11.98
CA PRO A 60 13.22 3.06 -13.13
C PRO A 60 12.84 4.54 -13.25
N THR A 61 12.55 5.22 -12.14
CA THR A 61 12.21 6.65 -12.14
C THR A 61 13.37 7.51 -12.67
N TYR A 62 14.60 7.20 -12.23
CA TYR A 62 15.79 7.89 -12.72
C TYR A 62 16.08 7.59 -14.19
N THR A 63 15.92 6.33 -14.61
CA THR A 63 16.06 5.94 -16.01
C THR A 63 15.04 6.67 -16.88
N LEU A 64 13.79 6.76 -16.46
CA LEU A 64 12.74 7.48 -17.19
C LEU A 64 13.09 8.96 -17.38
N GLY A 65 13.52 9.64 -16.32
CA GLY A 65 13.98 11.04 -16.40
C GLY A 65 15.18 11.22 -17.33
N GLY A 66 16.15 10.31 -17.26
CA GLY A 66 17.30 10.28 -18.17
C GLY A 66 16.89 10.03 -19.63
N VAL A 67 15.92 9.15 -19.88
CA VAL A 67 15.43 8.87 -21.24
C VAL A 67 14.69 10.07 -21.83
N LEU A 68 13.80 10.69 -21.06
CA LEU A 68 13.07 11.88 -21.51
C LEU A 68 14.01 13.04 -21.83
N THR A 69 15.03 13.26 -21.01
CA THR A 69 15.98 14.36 -21.24
C THR A 69 17.02 14.05 -22.30
N ALA A 70 17.63 12.85 -22.28
CA ALA A 70 18.75 12.50 -23.15
C ALA A 70 18.34 11.94 -24.52
N TYR A 71 17.27 11.13 -24.59
CA TYR A 71 16.81 10.54 -25.86
C TYR A 71 15.74 11.37 -26.54
N PHE A 72 14.77 11.89 -25.79
CA PHE A 72 13.70 12.71 -26.34
C PHE A 72 14.03 14.21 -26.37
N GLY A 73 15.18 14.61 -25.79
CA GLY A 73 15.67 15.99 -25.84
C GLY A 73 14.84 16.98 -25.04
N LEU A 74 13.96 16.51 -24.14
CA LEU A 74 13.14 17.38 -23.29
C LEU A 74 14.03 18.12 -22.28
N SER A 75 13.72 19.38 -22.00
CA SER A 75 14.30 20.04 -20.85
C SER A 75 13.87 19.33 -19.56
N VAL A 76 14.65 19.51 -18.48
CA VAL A 76 14.33 18.91 -17.17
C VAL A 76 12.93 19.29 -16.72
N GLY A 77 12.50 20.53 -16.94
CA GLY A 77 11.16 21.00 -16.59
C GLY A 77 10.05 20.32 -17.38
N GLU A 78 10.22 20.16 -18.70
CA GLU A 78 9.24 19.47 -19.55
C GLU A 78 9.16 17.98 -19.23
N ALA A 79 10.29 17.33 -18.96
CA ALA A 79 10.33 15.93 -18.54
C ALA A 79 9.58 15.73 -17.20
N LEU A 80 9.78 16.62 -16.22
CA LEU A 80 9.05 16.58 -14.95
C LEU A 80 7.54 16.75 -15.16
N LEU A 81 7.13 17.69 -16.01
CA LEU A 81 5.72 17.92 -16.33
C LEU A 81 5.09 16.73 -17.06
N ALA A 82 5.81 16.13 -18.01
CA ALA A 82 5.36 14.93 -18.71
C ALA A 82 5.16 13.74 -17.75
N ILE A 83 6.11 13.49 -16.85
CA ILE A 83 5.99 12.43 -15.82
C ILE A 83 4.81 12.71 -14.89
N PHE A 84 4.61 13.97 -14.48
CA PHE A 84 3.50 14.36 -13.62
C PHE A 84 2.14 14.08 -14.29
N LEU A 85 1.98 14.47 -15.56
CA LEU A 85 0.76 14.20 -16.32
C LEU A 85 0.52 12.70 -16.51
N ALA A 86 1.58 11.93 -16.80
CA ALA A 86 1.46 10.48 -16.91
C ALA A 86 0.95 9.84 -15.60
N ASN A 87 1.43 10.29 -14.43
CA ASN A 87 0.94 9.82 -13.14
C ASN A 87 -0.52 10.19 -12.89
N ILE A 88 -0.97 11.38 -13.32
CA ILE A 88 -2.39 11.77 -13.23
C ILE A 88 -3.26 10.84 -14.09
N VAL A 89 -2.84 10.55 -15.31
CA VAL A 89 -3.59 9.65 -16.21
C VAL A 89 -3.69 8.25 -15.62
N VAL A 90 -2.62 7.73 -15.01
CA VAL A 90 -2.64 6.42 -14.32
C VAL A 90 -3.50 6.44 -13.06
N LEU A 91 -3.57 7.58 -12.36
CA LEU A 91 -4.36 7.72 -11.14
C LEU A 91 -5.88 7.68 -11.41
N ILE A 92 -6.31 8.13 -12.58
CA ILE A 92 -7.72 8.11 -12.99
C ILE A 92 -7.95 6.75 -13.68
N PRO A 93 -8.63 5.78 -13.03
CA PRO A 93 -8.83 4.45 -13.59
C PRO A 93 -9.77 4.42 -14.80
#